data_AF-A0A8S3YX84-F1
#
_entry.id   AF-A0A8S3YX84-F1
#
_cell.length_a   1.000
_cell.length_b   1.000
_cell.length_c   1.000
_cell.angle_alpha   90.00
_cell.angle_beta   90.00
_cell.angle_gamma   90.00
#
_symmetry.space_group_name_H-M   'P 1'
#
loop_
_entity.id
_entity.type
_entity.pdbx_description
1 polymer ?
#
loop_
_entity_poly.entity_id
_entity_poly.type
_entity_poly.pdbx_seq_one_letter_code
_entity_poly.pdbx_strand_id
1 'polypeptide(L)'
;MSSLEERREARRRRRGADDDEAPAEEDTSSRRGRRRGTEDETAAEETSAPAEDDSSAREEEERRRREEQEAAEAERQRQEADKRRRQEEERRQQEEKRRKQEEEERRKAEEREERERMDAEEAARAKAEEERKKKGKRKGLGGLSAEKKKLLKKLIMQKAAEDLRNEAKQKAAEREKYINEKVPPVKTEGKGQAELIELINKLYQRMCSLEEDVYDWEIKIRKQDFEINELTLKVNDTKGKYIKPVLRKVNKTESKLKKLGLQQMKESTDFRGNLKSTGQNKYALEEDEPAEKNPHWRDELKPVEREEGAPADSETAAES
;
A
#
# COMPACT_ATOMS: atom_id res chain seq x y z
N MET A 1 -11.44 -2.52 -26.30
CA MET A 1 -10.72 -1.33 -25.79
C MET A 1 -11.67 -0.13 -25.65
N SER A 2 -12.81 -0.27 -24.96
CA SER A 2 -13.91 0.72 -25.00
C SER A 2 -14.02 1.64 -23.78
N SER A 3 -13.40 1.30 -22.66
CA SER A 3 -13.62 2.00 -21.38
C SER A 3 -12.91 3.37 -21.26
N LEU A 4 -11.84 3.59 -22.04
CA LEU A 4 -11.08 4.85 -22.02
C LEU A 4 -11.70 5.93 -22.92
N GLU A 5 -12.29 5.53 -24.05
CA GLU A 5 -13.05 6.41 -24.95
C GLU A 5 -14.31 6.94 -24.22
N GLU A 6 -15.02 6.04 -23.54
CA GLU A 6 -16.26 6.33 -22.81
C GLU A 6 -16.02 7.28 -21.62
N ARG A 7 -14.85 7.15 -20.96
CA ARG A 7 -14.40 8.09 -19.91
C ARG A 7 -13.97 9.45 -20.45
N ARG A 8 -13.45 9.52 -21.69
CA ARG A 8 -13.11 10.78 -22.36
C ARG A 8 -14.38 11.53 -22.78
N GLU A 9 -15.40 10.81 -23.23
CA GLU A 9 -16.66 11.39 -23.66
C GLU A 9 -17.52 11.87 -22.49
N ALA A 10 -17.52 11.15 -21.36
CA ALA A 10 -18.15 11.59 -20.11
C ALA A 10 -17.52 12.88 -19.54
N ARG A 11 -16.23 13.11 -19.77
CA ARG A 11 -15.55 14.37 -19.39
C ARG A 11 -15.86 15.54 -20.33
N ARG A 12 -16.17 15.30 -21.61
CA ARG A 12 -16.65 16.36 -22.52
C ARG A 12 -18.06 16.82 -22.16
N ARG A 13 -18.96 15.89 -21.81
CA ARG A 13 -20.32 16.22 -21.36
C ARG A 13 -20.37 17.04 -20.06
N ARG A 14 -19.37 16.88 -19.18
CA ARG A 14 -19.23 17.66 -17.93
C ARG A 14 -18.59 19.04 -18.08
N ARG A 15 -18.16 19.42 -19.29
CA ARG A 15 -17.45 20.68 -19.53
C ARG A 15 -18.15 21.61 -20.53
N GLY A 16 -19.39 21.27 -20.92
CA GLY A 16 -20.20 22.03 -21.86
C GLY A 16 -21.68 21.98 -21.52
N ALA A 17 -22.02 22.04 -20.23
CA ALA A 17 -23.40 22.05 -19.74
C ALA A 17 -23.58 23.08 -18.60
N ASP A 18 -22.86 24.19 -18.68
CA ASP A 18 -23.02 25.37 -17.81
C ASP A 18 -22.91 26.62 -18.70
N ASP A 19 -23.87 26.77 -19.63
CA ASP A 19 -24.22 28.01 -20.31
C ASP A 19 -25.61 27.77 -20.89
N ASP A 20 -26.63 28.12 -20.09
CA ASP A 20 -28.01 28.48 -20.45
C ASP A 20 -28.89 28.19 -19.22
N GLU A 21 -29.35 29.25 -18.56
CA GLU A 21 -30.65 29.41 -17.87
C GLU A 21 -30.57 30.53 -16.80
N ALA A 22 -30.69 31.79 -17.24
CA ALA A 22 -31.12 32.94 -16.42
C ALA A 22 -31.60 34.09 -17.35
N PRO A 23 -32.51 34.97 -16.89
CA PRO A 23 -33.79 35.24 -17.57
C PRO A 23 -33.75 36.33 -18.64
N ALA A 24 -34.62 36.18 -19.63
CA ALA A 24 -34.96 37.23 -20.58
C ALA A 24 -35.82 38.30 -19.92
N GLU A 25 -35.20 39.46 -19.63
CA GLU A 25 -35.89 40.74 -19.58
C GLU A 25 -36.08 41.22 -21.04
N GLU A 26 -37.32 41.18 -21.54
CA GLU A 26 -37.71 41.98 -22.71
C GLU A 26 -38.84 42.94 -22.33
N ASP A 27 -38.44 44.20 -22.26
CA ASP A 27 -39.23 45.39 -22.34
C ASP A 27 -40.01 45.39 -23.69
N THR A 28 -41.34 45.27 -23.65
CA THR A 28 -42.19 45.53 -24.82
C THR A 28 -43.29 46.53 -24.49
N SER A 29 -42.89 47.80 -24.54
CA SER A 29 -43.78 48.89 -24.94
C SER A 29 -44.32 48.62 -26.35
N SER A 30 -45.63 48.32 -26.46
CA SER A 30 -46.38 48.36 -27.71
C SER A 30 -47.63 49.20 -27.54
N ARG A 31 -47.44 50.47 -27.86
CA ARG A 31 -48.41 51.53 -28.09
C ARG A 31 -49.03 51.40 -29.49
N ARG A 32 -50.36 51.46 -29.57
CA ARG A 32 -51.24 52.04 -30.64
C ARG A 32 -52.46 51.14 -30.84
N GLY A 33 -53.70 51.61 -30.90
CA GLY A 33 -54.21 52.96 -31.09
C GLY A 33 -55.21 52.99 -32.25
N ARG A 34 -56.35 53.65 -32.05
CA ARG A 34 -57.20 54.38 -33.05
C ARG A 34 -58.45 54.85 -32.29
N ARG A 35 -58.77 56.14 -32.09
CA ARG A 35 -58.87 57.33 -32.97
C ARG A 35 -59.81 57.15 -34.17
N ARG A 36 -61.03 57.72 -34.03
CA ARG A 36 -61.79 58.62 -34.95
C ARG A 36 -63.21 58.72 -34.39
N GLY A 37 -63.83 59.88 -34.15
CA GLY A 37 -63.63 61.20 -34.75
C GLY A 37 -64.41 61.30 -36.06
N THR A 38 -65.32 62.29 -36.10
CA THR A 38 -65.92 63.03 -37.23
C THR A 38 -67.17 62.43 -37.90
N GLU A 39 -68.36 63.05 -37.70
CA GLU A 39 -69.07 63.99 -38.63
C GLU A 39 -70.11 63.20 -39.47
N ASP A 40 -71.37 63.56 -39.77
CA ASP A 40 -72.13 64.82 -39.75
C ASP A 40 -73.65 64.54 -39.99
N GLU A 41 -74.48 65.56 -39.75
CA GLU A 41 -75.79 65.93 -40.35
C GLU A 41 -77.15 65.21 -40.11
N THR A 42 -78.03 65.95 -39.39
CA THR A 42 -79.49 66.27 -39.61
C THR A 42 -80.55 65.15 -39.53
N ALA A 43 -81.75 65.31 -38.95
CA ALA A 43 -82.68 66.45 -38.91
C ALA A 43 -83.53 66.55 -37.62
N ALA A 44 -84.19 67.71 -37.49
CA ALA A 44 -84.93 68.29 -36.37
C ALA A 44 -86.26 67.63 -35.98
N GLU A 45 -86.72 67.83 -34.72
CA GLU A 45 -87.83 68.74 -34.35
C GLU A 45 -88.03 68.81 -32.81
N GLU A 46 -88.03 70.06 -32.30
CA GLU A 46 -88.71 70.71 -31.14
C GLU A 46 -89.04 69.98 -29.82
N THR A 47 -89.15 70.58 -28.63
CA THR A 47 -88.87 71.86 -27.93
C THR A 47 -89.04 71.48 -26.42
N SER A 48 -88.55 72.14 -25.37
CA SER A 48 -88.52 73.57 -25.02
C SER A 48 -87.61 73.75 -23.79
N ALA A 49 -86.81 74.83 -23.76
CA ALA A 49 -86.08 75.32 -22.58
C ALA A 49 -87.06 76.00 -21.58
N PRO A 50 -86.65 76.36 -20.34
CA PRO A 50 -85.73 77.50 -20.17
C PRO A 50 -84.77 77.48 -18.95
N ALA A 51 -83.71 78.27 -19.14
CA ALA A 51 -83.03 79.16 -18.18
C ALA A 51 -82.28 78.60 -16.97
N GLU A 52 -80.96 78.82 -16.98
CA GLU A 52 -80.06 78.64 -15.84
C GLU A 52 -80.32 79.68 -14.74
N ASP A 53 -80.24 79.21 -13.50
CA ASP A 53 -80.37 79.97 -12.26
C ASP A 53 -79.02 79.93 -11.52
N ASP A 54 -78.54 81.10 -11.08
CA ASP A 54 -77.25 81.37 -10.40
C ASP A 54 -77.08 80.58 -9.07
N SER A 55 -78.13 79.85 -8.68
CA SER A 55 -78.16 78.88 -7.58
C SER A 55 -77.40 77.57 -7.86
N SER A 56 -77.37 77.09 -9.11
CA SER A 56 -76.78 75.78 -9.44
C SER A 56 -75.24 75.83 -9.41
N ALA A 57 -74.65 76.95 -9.84
CA ALA A 57 -73.20 77.15 -9.84
C ALA A 57 -72.61 77.24 -8.41
N ARG A 58 -73.35 77.87 -7.47
CA ARG A 58 -72.95 77.92 -6.04
C ARG A 58 -73.06 76.55 -5.36
N GLU A 59 -74.11 75.79 -5.63
CA GLU A 59 -74.24 74.42 -5.10
C GLU A 59 -73.18 73.47 -5.69
N GLU A 60 -72.79 73.65 -6.95
CA GLU A 60 -71.73 72.88 -7.58
C GLU A 60 -70.34 73.23 -7.00
N GLU A 61 -70.08 74.51 -6.71
CA GLU A 61 -68.83 74.93 -6.03
C GLU A 61 -68.74 74.37 -4.60
N GLU A 62 -69.85 74.32 -3.87
CA GLU A 62 -69.89 73.78 -2.51
C GLU A 62 -69.73 72.24 -2.50
N ARG A 63 -70.28 71.54 -3.49
CA ARG A 63 -70.03 70.11 -3.73
C ARG A 63 -68.57 69.85 -4.08
N ARG A 64 -67.96 70.66 -4.95
CA ARG A 64 -66.53 70.55 -5.29
C ARG A 64 -65.63 70.76 -4.07
N ARG A 65 -65.94 71.72 -3.19
CA ARG A 65 -65.21 71.92 -1.93
C ARG A 65 -65.36 70.73 -0.97
N ARG A 66 -66.55 70.12 -0.89
CA ARG A 66 -66.79 68.93 -0.07
C ARG A 66 -66.09 67.70 -0.64
N GLU A 67 -66.12 67.51 -1.95
CA GLU A 67 -65.38 66.45 -2.65
C GLU A 67 -63.87 66.65 -2.54
N GLU A 68 -63.38 67.89 -2.58
CA GLU A 68 -61.96 68.20 -2.38
C GLU A 68 -61.52 67.95 -0.93
N GLN A 69 -62.37 68.27 0.06
CA GLN A 69 -62.15 67.93 1.46
C GLN A 69 -62.16 66.42 1.71
N GLU A 70 -63.12 65.70 1.11
CA GLU A 70 -63.23 64.25 1.20
C GLU A 70 -62.08 63.54 0.47
N ALA A 71 -61.65 64.06 -0.68
CA ALA A 71 -60.47 63.59 -1.40
C ALA A 71 -59.18 63.84 -0.60
N ALA A 72 -59.05 65.00 0.04
CA ALA A 72 -57.91 65.32 0.90
C ALA A 72 -57.88 64.44 2.16
N GLU A 73 -59.04 64.12 2.74
CA GLU A 73 -59.14 63.19 3.87
C GLU A 73 -58.83 61.75 3.44
N ALA A 74 -59.37 61.30 2.30
CA ALA A 74 -59.06 60.00 1.72
C ALA A 74 -57.57 59.86 1.35
N GLU A 75 -56.93 60.94 0.88
CA GLU A 75 -55.49 60.95 0.62
C GLU A 75 -54.68 60.85 1.92
N ARG A 76 -55.07 61.55 2.98
CA ARG A 76 -54.44 61.42 4.31
C ARG A 76 -54.60 60.01 4.87
N GLN A 77 -55.77 59.39 4.74
CA GLN A 77 -56.00 58.01 5.15
C GLN A 77 -55.16 57.02 4.33
N ARG A 78 -55.01 57.23 3.02
CA ARG A 78 -54.11 56.43 2.16
C ARG A 78 -52.64 56.59 2.59
N GLN A 79 -52.18 57.82 2.83
CA GLN A 79 -50.83 58.10 3.30
C GLN A 79 -50.56 57.49 4.68
N GLU A 80 -51.53 57.49 5.59
CA GLU A 80 -51.41 56.84 6.90
C GLU A 80 -51.41 55.31 6.78
N ALA A 81 -52.27 54.73 5.93
CA ALA A 81 -52.29 53.30 5.64
C ALA A 81 -50.97 52.83 5.01
N ASP A 82 -50.39 53.60 4.10
CA ASP A 82 -49.09 53.30 3.48
C ASP A 82 -47.94 53.40 4.49
N LYS A 83 -47.97 54.37 5.41
CA LYS A 83 -47.01 54.45 6.51
C LYS A 83 -47.11 53.24 7.44
N ARG A 84 -48.32 52.80 7.79
CA ARG A 84 -48.54 51.60 8.60
C ARG A 84 -48.06 50.33 7.90
N ARG A 85 -48.32 50.18 6.59
CA ARG A 85 -47.81 49.07 5.78
C ARG A 85 -46.28 49.03 5.74
N ARG A 86 -45.62 50.18 5.52
CA ARG A 86 -44.15 50.29 5.54
C ARG A 86 -43.56 49.93 6.90
N GLN A 87 -44.16 50.42 7.99
CA GLN A 87 -43.72 50.07 9.35
C GLN A 87 -43.92 48.58 9.67
N GLU A 88 -45.03 47.98 9.23
CA GLU A 88 -45.27 46.55 9.40
C GLU A 88 -44.28 45.70 8.58
N GLU A 89 -44.00 46.11 7.34
CA GLU A 89 -43.04 45.45 6.46
C GLU A 89 -41.61 45.53 7.01
N GLU A 90 -41.19 46.69 7.54
CA GLU A 90 -39.90 46.85 8.22
C GLU A 90 -39.78 45.95 9.46
N ARG A 91 -40.86 45.84 10.26
CA ARG A 91 -40.88 44.92 11.42
C ARG A 91 -40.79 43.46 10.99
N ARG A 92 -41.48 43.07 9.92
CA ARG A 92 -41.39 41.71 9.34
C ARG A 92 -39.98 41.42 8.83
N GLN A 93 -39.36 42.36 8.13
CA GLN A 93 -37.98 42.23 7.64
C GLN A 93 -36.97 42.15 8.80
N GLN A 94 -37.16 42.91 9.88
CA GLN A 94 -36.32 42.81 11.07
C GLN A 94 -36.49 41.46 11.78
N GLU A 95 -37.71 40.97 11.93
CA GLU A 95 -37.98 39.66 12.52
C GLU A 95 -37.39 38.52 11.68
N GLU A 96 -37.53 38.58 10.36
CA GLU A 96 -36.95 37.60 9.44
C GLU A 96 -35.42 37.60 9.48
N LYS A 97 -34.79 38.78 9.56
CA LYS A 97 -33.33 38.90 9.74
C LYS A 97 -32.87 38.29 11.07
N ARG A 98 -33.60 38.53 12.16
CA ARG A 98 -33.30 37.94 13.47
C ARG A 98 -33.44 36.42 13.46
N ARG A 99 -34.49 35.88 12.83
CA ARG A 99 -34.68 34.44 12.66
C ARG A 99 -33.55 33.80 11.85
N LYS A 100 -33.14 34.43 10.74
CA LYS A 100 -32.01 33.98 9.92
C LYS A 100 -30.68 33.99 10.69
N GLN A 101 -30.42 35.03 11.48
CA GLN A 101 -29.23 35.12 12.34
C GLN A 101 -29.22 34.02 13.42
N GLU A 102 -30.35 33.79 14.09
CA GLU A 102 -30.44 32.74 15.12
C GLU A 102 -30.27 31.33 14.52
N GLU A 103 -30.79 31.08 13.32
CA GLU A 103 -30.61 29.82 12.59
C GLU A 103 -29.15 29.61 12.16
N GLU A 104 -28.48 30.66 11.67
CA GLU A 104 -27.06 30.61 11.32
C GLU A 104 -26.18 30.36 12.55
N GLU A 105 -26.48 31.00 13.69
CA GLU A 105 -25.76 30.76 14.95
C GLU A 105 -25.97 29.33 15.47
N ARG A 106 -27.20 28.80 15.40
CA ARG A 106 -27.49 27.40 15.76
C ARG A 106 -26.72 26.42 14.88
N ARG A 107 -26.72 26.64 13.57
CA ARG A 107 -25.96 25.81 12.62
C ARG A 107 -24.45 25.86 12.87
N LYS A 108 -23.93 27.04 13.21
CA LYS A 108 -22.51 27.24 13.52
C LYS A 108 -22.12 26.65 14.88
N ALA A 109 -23.04 26.64 15.85
CA ALA A 109 -22.85 25.97 17.13
C ALA A 109 -22.83 24.44 16.97
N GLU A 110 -23.74 23.89 16.17
CA GLU A 110 -23.78 22.46 15.85
C GLU A 110 -22.52 22.00 15.11
N GLU A 111 -22.05 22.77 14.11
CA GLU A 111 -20.79 22.46 13.39
C GLU A 111 -19.56 22.49 14.33
N ARG A 112 -19.54 23.41 15.31
CA ARG A 112 -18.48 23.47 16.32
C ARG A 112 -18.53 22.25 17.24
N GLU A 113 -19.70 21.87 17.71
CA GLU A 113 -19.86 20.68 18.56
C GLU A 113 -19.48 19.40 17.81
N GLU A 114 -19.84 19.27 16.53
CA GLU A 114 -19.43 18.15 15.69
C GLU A 114 -17.91 18.08 15.50
N ARG A 115 -17.27 19.22 15.21
CA ARG A 115 -15.80 19.30 15.13
C ARG A 115 -15.12 18.94 16.45
N GLU A 116 -15.64 19.42 17.57
CA GLU A 116 -15.12 19.06 18.91
C GLU A 116 -15.27 17.57 19.21
N ARG A 117 -16.39 16.94 18.80
CA ARG A 117 -16.59 15.49 18.92
C ARG A 117 -15.61 14.71 18.05
N MET A 118 -15.36 15.16 16.82
CA MET A 118 -14.39 14.54 15.91
C MET A 118 -12.96 14.68 16.44
N ASP A 119 -12.57 15.87 16.92
CA ASP A 119 -11.26 16.12 17.52
C ASP A 119 -11.07 15.30 18.81
N ALA A 120 -12.11 15.16 19.62
CA ALA A 120 -12.09 14.32 20.83
C ALA A 120 -11.96 12.82 20.48
N GLU A 121 -12.66 12.34 19.44
CA GLU A 121 -12.53 10.96 18.96
C GLU A 121 -11.12 10.71 18.39
N GLU A 122 -10.59 11.62 17.59
CA GLU A 122 -9.24 11.51 17.03
C GLU A 122 -8.18 11.53 18.15
N ALA A 123 -8.31 12.42 19.13
CA ALA A 123 -7.43 12.45 20.30
C ALA A 123 -7.54 11.17 21.14
N ALA A 124 -8.73 10.58 21.28
CA ALA A 124 -8.93 9.30 21.96
C ALA A 124 -8.28 8.14 21.19
N ARG A 125 -8.40 8.11 19.86
CA ARG A 125 -7.72 7.14 18.99
C ARG A 125 -6.20 7.29 19.06
N ALA A 126 -5.69 8.51 19.03
CA ALA A 126 -4.25 8.80 19.14
C ALA A 126 -3.69 8.34 20.49
N LYS A 127 -4.38 8.64 21.61
CA LYS A 127 -4.01 8.16 22.95
C LYS A 127 -4.05 6.62 23.03
N ALA A 128 -5.08 5.99 22.48
CA ALA A 128 -5.18 4.53 22.43
C ALA A 128 -4.05 3.90 21.59
N GLU A 129 -3.67 4.51 20.47
CA GLU A 129 -2.54 4.07 19.64
C GLU A 129 -1.20 4.24 20.37
N GLU A 130 -1.00 5.35 21.08
CA GLU A 130 0.20 5.60 21.87
C GLU A 130 0.31 4.61 23.04
N GLU A 131 -0.81 4.31 23.72
CA GLU A 131 -0.87 3.26 24.74
C GLU A 131 -0.54 1.87 24.17
N ARG A 132 -1.07 1.53 22.97
CA ARG A 132 -0.75 0.27 22.30
C ARG A 132 0.74 0.20 21.92
N LYS A 133 1.35 1.30 21.48
CA LYS A 133 2.80 1.40 21.21
C LYS A 133 3.64 1.25 22.48
N LYS A 134 3.21 1.84 23.61
CA LYS A 134 3.88 1.69 24.92
C LYS A 134 3.74 0.28 25.50
N LYS A 135 2.55 -0.34 25.40
CA LYS A 135 2.28 -1.73 25.81
C LYS A 135 3.01 -2.74 24.92
N GLY A 136 3.14 -2.46 23.62
CA GLY A 136 3.89 -3.28 22.65
C GLY A 136 5.41 -3.31 22.88
N LYS A 137 5.99 -2.24 23.45
CA LYS A 137 7.42 -2.21 23.84
C LYS A 137 7.73 -2.97 25.13
N ARG A 138 6.73 -3.30 25.96
CA ARG A 138 6.93 -3.93 27.28
C ARG A 138 6.51 -5.41 27.36
N LYS A 139 5.94 -5.99 26.30
CA LYS A 139 5.55 -7.41 26.25
C LYS A 139 6.15 -8.14 25.04
N GLY A 140 7.47 -8.32 25.06
CA GLY A 140 8.17 -9.16 24.10
C GLY A 140 9.47 -9.72 24.70
N LEU A 141 9.40 -10.98 25.13
CA LEU A 141 10.46 -11.81 25.73
C LEU A 141 11.52 -11.00 26.52
N GLY A 142 11.19 -10.80 27.79
CA GLY A 142 12.03 -10.38 28.92
C GLY A 142 13.26 -9.53 28.61
N GLY A 143 13.16 -8.20 28.71
CA GLY A 143 14.23 -7.27 29.14
C GLY A 143 15.62 -7.33 28.49
N LEU A 144 15.86 -8.22 27.53
CA LEU A 144 17.16 -8.46 26.92
C LEU A 144 17.49 -7.28 26.02
N SER A 145 18.70 -6.73 26.20
CA SER A 145 19.28 -5.76 25.28
C SER A 145 19.13 -6.25 23.84
N ALA A 146 18.87 -5.33 22.91
CA ALA A 146 18.71 -5.65 21.49
C ALA A 146 19.90 -6.44 20.92
N GLU A 147 21.10 -6.24 21.47
CA GLU A 147 22.31 -6.99 21.11
C GLU A 147 22.22 -8.46 21.54
N LYS A 148 21.77 -8.74 22.78
CA LYS A 148 21.58 -10.10 23.27
C LYS A 148 20.50 -10.84 22.48
N LYS A 149 19.41 -10.16 22.08
CA LYS A 149 18.37 -10.74 21.21
C LYS A 149 18.91 -11.09 19.82
N LYS A 150 19.78 -10.26 19.23
CA LYS A 150 20.43 -10.56 17.94
C LYS A 150 21.38 -11.75 18.05
N LEU A 151 22.21 -11.79 19.09
CA LEU A 151 23.13 -12.92 19.34
C LEU A 151 22.36 -14.22 19.54
N LEU A 152 21.30 -14.20 20.35
CA LEU A 152 20.45 -15.36 20.58
C LEU A 152 19.78 -15.85 19.29
N LYS A 153 19.26 -14.93 18.46
CA LYS A 153 18.72 -15.29 17.14
C LYS A 153 19.78 -15.95 16.25
N LYS A 154 21.02 -15.46 16.25
CA LYS A 154 22.13 -16.05 15.50
C LYS A 154 22.42 -17.47 15.99
N LEU A 155 22.52 -17.68 17.32
CA LEU A 155 22.76 -19.00 17.91
C LEU A 155 21.63 -19.97 17.61
N ILE A 156 20.36 -19.54 17.69
CA ILE A 156 19.21 -20.37 17.33
C ILE A 156 19.26 -20.77 15.85
N MET A 157 19.60 -19.84 14.96
CA MET A 157 19.71 -20.14 13.52
C MET A 157 20.90 -21.05 13.21
N GLN A 158 22.03 -20.88 13.90
CA GLN A 158 23.20 -21.76 13.78
C GLN A 158 22.86 -23.18 14.25
N LYS A 159 22.24 -23.31 15.42
CA LYS A 159 21.78 -24.60 15.94
C LYS A 159 20.74 -25.24 15.02
N ALA A 160 19.76 -24.48 14.53
CA ALA A 160 18.75 -25.00 13.61
C ALA A 160 19.38 -25.50 12.29
N ALA A 161 20.41 -24.81 11.78
CA ALA A 161 21.14 -25.24 10.59
C ALA A 161 21.96 -26.51 10.86
N GLU A 162 22.57 -26.62 12.04
CA GLU A 162 23.29 -27.81 12.47
C GLU A 162 22.34 -29.00 12.65
N ASP A 163 21.21 -28.81 13.34
CA ASP A 163 20.17 -29.80 13.55
C ASP A 163 19.62 -30.30 12.20
N LEU A 164 19.34 -29.40 11.25
CA LEU A 164 18.90 -29.76 9.89
C LEU A 164 19.94 -30.60 9.14
N ARG A 165 21.24 -30.27 9.28
CA ARG A 165 22.33 -31.05 8.68
C ARG A 165 22.46 -32.42 9.35
N ASN A 166 22.29 -32.48 10.67
CA ASN A 166 22.38 -33.72 11.43
C ASN A 166 21.19 -34.65 11.12
N GLU A 167 19.97 -34.12 11.06
CA GLU A 167 18.78 -34.87 10.64
C GLU A 167 18.93 -35.44 9.23
N ALA A 168 19.46 -34.64 8.29
CA ALA A 168 19.73 -35.12 6.93
C ALA A 168 20.74 -36.29 6.91
N LYS A 169 21.79 -36.22 7.73
CA LYS A 169 22.76 -37.32 7.88
C LYS A 169 22.13 -38.56 8.53
N GLN A 170 21.34 -38.39 9.57
CA GLN A 170 20.64 -39.48 10.26
C GLN A 170 19.66 -40.18 9.30
N LYS A 171 18.84 -39.40 8.59
CA LYS A 171 17.91 -39.93 7.58
C LYS A 171 18.63 -40.65 6.44
N ALA A 172 19.78 -40.15 6.00
CA ALA A 172 20.60 -40.84 4.99
C ALA A 172 21.16 -42.16 5.52
N ALA A 173 21.68 -42.18 6.76
CA ALA A 173 22.19 -43.39 7.40
C ALA A 173 21.07 -44.42 7.68
N GLU A 174 19.89 -43.98 8.10
CA GLU A 174 18.71 -44.84 8.26
C GLU A 174 18.24 -45.41 6.92
N ARG A 175 18.24 -44.60 5.85
CA ARG A 175 17.95 -45.08 4.50
C ARG A 175 18.95 -46.15 4.07
N GLU A 176 20.25 -45.94 4.31
CA GLU A 176 21.28 -46.91 3.98
C GLU A 176 21.13 -48.21 4.80
N LYS A 177 20.88 -48.10 6.10
CA LYS A 177 20.57 -49.26 6.97
C LYS A 177 19.36 -50.04 6.46
N TYR A 178 18.28 -49.35 6.12
CA TYR A 178 17.06 -49.95 5.59
C TYR A 178 17.30 -50.66 4.25
N ILE A 179 18.05 -50.02 3.34
CA ILE A 179 18.40 -50.64 2.05
C ILE A 179 19.26 -51.90 2.27
N ASN A 180 20.26 -51.83 3.15
CA ASN A 180 21.12 -52.97 3.46
C ASN A 180 20.36 -54.14 4.12
N GLU A 181 19.35 -53.84 4.96
CA GLU A 181 18.49 -54.86 5.56
C GLU A 181 17.55 -55.50 4.53
N LYS A 182 16.93 -54.69 3.66
CA LYS A 182 15.94 -55.18 2.68
C LYS A 182 16.57 -55.82 1.44
N VAL A 183 17.72 -55.33 1.00
CA VAL A 183 18.42 -55.77 -0.21
C VAL A 183 19.84 -56.19 0.18
N PRO A 184 20.00 -57.41 0.74
CA PRO A 184 21.32 -57.94 1.01
C PRO A 184 22.08 -58.18 -0.31
N PRO A 185 23.42 -58.07 -0.30
CA PRO A 185 24.25 -58.37 -1.47
C PRO A 185 23.99 -59.80 -1.99
N VAL A 186 23.72 -59.93 -3.28
CA VAL A 186 23.42 -61.22 -3.89
C VAL A 186 24.71 -62.01 -4.07
N LYS A 187 24.85 -63.12 -3.32
CA LYS A 187 25.97 -64.06 -3.47
C LYS A 187 25.69 -65.01 -4.64
N THR A 188 26.54 -64.98 -5.66
CA THR A 188 26.47 -65.86 -6.84
C THR A 188 27.56 -66.92 -6.85
N GLU A 189 28.59 -66.78 -6.02
CA GLU A 189 29.73 -67.70 -5.94
C GLU A 189 29.29 -69.08 -5.42
N GLY A 190 29.70 -70.14 -6.12
CA GLY A 190 29.46 -71.54 -5.73
C GLY A 190 28.08 -72.10 -6.09
N LYS A 191 27.22 -71.37 -6.80
CA LYS A 191 25.89 -71.86 -7.23
C LYS A 191 25.93 -72.61 -8.55
N GLY A 192 25.17 -73.71 -8.65
CA GLY A 192 24.98 -74.44 -9.90
C GLY A 192 24.05 -73.71 -10.89
N GLN A 193 24.05 -74.10 -12.16
CA GLN A 193 23.23 -73.45 -13.20
C GLN A 193 21.73 -73.45 -12.86
N ALA A 194 21.19 -74.57 -12.35
CA ALA A 194 19.77 -74.67 -11.98
C ALA A 194 19.41 -73.70 -10.83
N GLU A 195 20.24 -73.65 -9.79
CA GLU A 195 20.06 -72.75 -8.64
C GLU A 195 20.14 -71.28 -9.05
N LEU A 196 20.98 -70.96 -10.03
CA LEU A 196 21.12 -69.60 -10.56
C LEU A 196 19.87 -69.18 -11.34
N ILE A 197 19.28 -70.07 -12.14
CA ILE A 197 18.01 -69.82 -12.86
C ILE A 197 16.87 -69.58 -11.87
N GLU A 198 16.74 -70.40 -10.82
CA GLU A 198 15.74 -70.18 -9.78
C GLU A 198 15.91 -68.84 -9.06
N LEU A 199 17.16 -68.46 -8.75
CA LEU A 199 17.46 -67.18 -8.11
C LEU A 199 17.04 -66.00 -8.99
N ILE A 200 17.34 -66.06 -10.29
CA ILE A 200 16.96 -65.01 -11.25
C ILE A 200 15.44 -64.88 -11.31
N ASN A 201 14.71 -65.99 -11.41
CA ASN A 201 13.25 -65.98 -11.44
C ASN A 201 12.64 -65.40 -10.15
N LYS A 202 13.19 -65.74 -8.98
CA LYS A 202 12.77 -65.17 -7.68
C LYS A 202 13.04 -63.66 -7.60
N LEU A 203 14.20 -63.21 -8.05
CA LEU A 203 14.53 -61.77 -8.09
C LEU A 203 13.62 -61.01 -9.06
N TYR A 204 13.32 -61.59 -10.22
CA TYR A 204 12.42 -61.00 -11.21
C TYR A 204 11.00 -60.85 -10.67
N GLN A 205 10.44 -61.90 -10.04
CA GLN A 205 9.12 -61.82 -9.40
C GLN A 205 9.09 -60.74 -8.31
N ARG A 206 10.12 -60.68 -7.47
CA ARG A 206 10.24 -59.65 -6.43
C ARG A 206 10.31 -58.24 -7.04
N MET A 207 11.04 -58.06 -8.14
CA MET A 207 11.11 -56.78 -8.85
C MET A 207 9.74 -56.35 -9.36
N CYS A 208 8.96 -57.26 -9.95
CA CYS A 208 7.60 -56.95 -10.41
C CYS A 208 6.69 -56.47 -9.27
N SER A 209 6.71 -57.14 -8.11
CA SER A 209 5.92 -56.70 -6.94
C SER A 209 6.39 -55.36 -6.38
N LEU A 210 7.72 -55.12 -6.33
CA LEU A 210 8.25 -53.84 -5.87
C LEU A 210 7.89 -52.69 -6.81
N GLU A 211 7.83 -52.93 -8.13
CA GLU A 211 7.43 -51.91 -9.10
C GLU A 211 5.94 -51.52 -8.93
N GLU A 212 5.08 -52.49 -8.63
CA GLU A 212 3.69 -52.24 -8.26
C GLU A 212 3.60 -51.38 -6.98
N ASP A 213 4.37 -51.72 -5.94
CA ASP A 213 4.44 -50.92 -4.71
C ASP A 213 4.92 -49.48 -4.98
N VAL A 214 5.95 -49.31 -5.82
CA VAL A 214 6.49 -48.00 -6.21
C VAL A 214 5.41 -47.18 -6.88
N TYR A 215 4.67 -47.77 -7.84
CA TYR A 215 3.57 -47.10 -8.51
C TYR A 215 2.50 -46.61 -7.51
N ASP A 216 2.08 -47.48 -6.59
CA ASP A 216 1.11 -47.14 -5.54
C ASP A 216 1.57 -45.97 -4.65
N TRP A 217 2.85 -45.97 -4.26
CA TRP A 217 3.43 -44.87 -3.49
C TRP A 217 3.51 -43.58 -4.29
N GLU A 218 3.88 -43.64 -5.57
CA GLU A 218 3.91 -42.46 -6.42
C GLU A 218 2.54 -41.82 -6.60
N ILE A 219 1.48 -42.62 -6.79
CA ILE A 219 0.10 -42.10 -6.86
C ILE A 219 -0.28 -41.40 -5.55
N LYS A 220 0.04 -42.00 -4.41
CA LYS A 220 -0.23 -41.41 -3.08
C LYS A 220 0.52 -40.09 -2.88
N ILE A 221 1.80 -40.04 -3.22
CA ILE A 221 2.62 -38.82 -3.14
C ILE A 221 2.05 -37.73 -4.05
N ARG A 222 1.73 -38.05 -5.31
CA ARG A 222 1.12 -37.07 -6.23
C ARG A 222 -0.19 -36.51 -5.68
N LYS A 223 -1.05 -37.36 -5.11
CA LYS A 223 -2.30 -36.90 -4.48
C LYS A 223 -2.03 -35.95 -3.31
N GLN A 224 -1.05 -36.27 -2.46
CA GLN A 224 -0.65 -35.41 -1.36
C GLN A 224 -0.05 -34.08 -1.86
N ASP A 225 0.75 -34.09 -2.92
CA ASP A 225 1.29 -32.87 -3.53
C ASP A 225 0.17 -31.96 -4.07
N PHE A 226 -0.85 -32.55 -4.70
CA PHE A 226 -2.03 -31.79 -5.12
C PHE A 226 -2.77 -31.17 -3.93
N GLU A 227 -2.96 -31.92 -2.85
CA GLU A 227 -3.61 -31.42 -1.63
C GLU A 227 -2.79 -30.30 -0.97
N ILE A 228 -1.46 -30.45 -0.87
CA ILE A 228 -0.56 -29.41 -0.35
C ILE A 228 -0.63 -28.15 -1.21
N ASN A 229 -0.66 -28.30 -2.54
CA ASN A 229 -0.78 -27.17 -3.45
C ASN A 229 -2.12 -26.45 -3.30
N GLU A 230 -3.22 -27.20 -3.18
CA GLU A 230 -4.55 -26.66 -2.93
C GLU A 230 -4.61 -25.90 -1.59
N LEU A 231 -4.07 -26.49 -0.52
CA LEU A 231 -3.98 -25.85 0.79
C LEU A 231 -3.10 -24.60 0.75
N THR A 232 -1.99 -24.65 0.01
CA THR A 232 -1.09 -23.49 -0.17
C THR A 232 -1.81 -22.35 -0.89
N LEU A 233 -2.60 -22.65 -1.93
CA LEU A 233 -3.44 -21.68 -2.63
C LEU A 233 -4.50 -21.07 -1.69
N LYS A 234 -5.21 -21.87 -0.90
CA LYS A 234 -6.18 -21.41 0.10
C LYS A 234 -5.53 -20.51 1.16
N VAL A 235 -4.35 -20.88 1.66
CA VAL A 235 -3.58 -20.08 2.63
C VAL A 235 -3.13 -18.76 2.00
N ASN A 236 -2.79 -18.73 0.73
CA ASN A 236 -2.43 -17.49 0.04
C ASN A 236 -3.63 -16.58 -0.20
N ASP A 237 -4.80 -17.12 -0.53
CA ASP A 237 -6.02 -16.33 -0.73
C ASP A 237 -6.53 -15.73 0.59
N THR A 238 -6.48 -16.51 1.68
CA THR A 238 -6.80 -16.04 3.04
C THR A 238 -5.82 -14.98 3.57
N LYS A 239 -4.52 -15.08 3.22
CA LYS A 239 -3.54 -14.01 3.49
C LYS A 239 -3.72 -12.78 2.59
N GLY A 240 -4.64 -12.84 1.64
CA GLY A 240 -4.95 -11.82 0.64
C GLY A 240 -4.14 -12.02 -0.64
N LYS A 241 -4.84 -12.17 -1.77
CA LYS A 241 -4.30 -12.25 -3.14
C LYS A 241 -3.32 -11.12 -3.50
N TYR A 242 -3.35 -10.00 -2.77
CA TYR A 242 -2.48 -8.84 -2.92
C TYR A 242 -1.71 -8.54 -1.63
N ILE A 243 -0.82 -9.46 -1.20
CA ILE A 243 0.34 -9.01 -0.43
C ILE A 243 1.18 -8.19 -1.40
N LYS A 244 1.03 -6.86 -1.40
CA LYS A 244 1.85 -5.96 -2.22
C LYS A 244 3.30 -6.31 -1.92
N PRO A 245 4.04 -6.98 -2.82
CA PRO A 245 5.42 -7.32 -2.54
C PRO A 245 6.13 -5.99 -2.31
N VAL A 246 6.74 -5.83 -1.14
CA VAL A 246 7.47 -4.60 -0.84
C VAL A 246 8.62 -4.55 -1.84
N LEU A 247 8.45 -3.76 -2.91
CA LEU A 247 9.45 -3.55 -3.95
C LEU A 247 10.65 -2.88 -3.30
N ARG A 248 11.58 -3.69 -2.78
CA ARG A 248 12.86 -3.21 -2.29
C ARG A 248 13.71 -2.86 -3.51
N LYS A 249 14.37 -1.70 -3.47
CA LYS A 249 15.34 -1.30 -4.49
C LYS A 249 16.54 -2.25 -4.42
N VAL A 250 16.46 -3.37 -5.13
CA VAL A 250 17.56 -4.32 -5.28
C VAL A 250 18.57 -3.68 -6.21
N ASN A 251 19.72 -3.28 -5.67
CA ASN A 251 20.80 -2.73 -6.50
C ASN A 251 21.40 -3.87 -7.33
N LYS A 252 21.40 -3.74 -8.66
CA LYS A 252 21.95 -4.73 -9.61
C LYS A 252 23.47 -4.87 -9.54
N THR A 253 24.15 -4.15 -8.63
CA THR A 253 25.61 -4.19 -8.49
C THR A 253 26.11 -5.58 -8.13
N GLU A 254 25.42 -6.33 -7.27
CA GLU A 254 25.84 -7.67 -6.87
C GLU A 254 25.78 -8.67 -8.04
N SER A 255 24.73 -8.60 -8.87
CA SER A 255 24.61 -9.44 -10.07
C SER A 255 25.60 -9.04 -11.17
N LYS A 256 25.90 -7.74 -11.30
CA LYS A 256 26.94 -7.24 -12.22
C LYS A 256 28.36 -7.61 -11.73
N LEU A 257 28.61 -7.57 -10.42
CA LEU A 257 29.86 -8.01 -9.80
C LEU A 257 30.06 -9.53 -9.94
N LYS A 258 29.02 -10.35 -9.81
CA LYS A 258 29.13 -11.79 -10.11
C LYS A 258 29.49 -12.05 -11.58
N LYS A 259 28.91 -11.27 -12.51
CA LYS A 259 29.18 -11.42 -13.95
C LYS A 259 30.58 -10.94 -14.36
N LEU A 260 31.12 -9.92 -13.70
CA LEU A 260 32.48 -9.41 -13.93
C LEU A 260 33.54 -10.13 -13.07
N GLY A 261 33.14 -10.72 -11.95
CA GLY A 261 34.01 -11.23 -10.89
C GLY A 261 34.14 -12.74 -10.81
N LEU A 262 33.63 -13.52 -11.78
CA LEU A 262 33.89 -14.97 -11.83
C LEU A 262 35.40 -15.31 -11.88
N GLN A 263 36.26 -14.37 -12.32
CA GLN A 263 37.72 -14.50 -12.28
C GLN A 263 38.34 -14.01 -10.95
N GLN A 264 37.71 -13.09 -10.21
CA GLN A 264 38.23 -12.46 -8.99
C GLN A 264 37.57 -12.95 -7.68
N MET A 265 36.52 -13.77 -7.75
CA MET A 265 35.80 -14.31 -6.57
C MET A 265 36.58 -15.39 -5.79
N LYS A 266 37.84 -15.68 -6.12
CA LYS A 266 38.73 -16.47 -5.27
C LYS A 266 39.21 -15.70 -4.04
N GLU A 267 39.13 -14.37 -4.06
CA GLU A 267 39.36 -13.53 -2.90
C GLU A 267 38.00 -13.18 -2.31
N SER A 268 37.72 -13.74 -1.14
CA SER A 268 36.43 -13.68 -0.46
C SER A 268 35.83 -12.27 -0.55
N THR A 269 34.60 -12.16 -1.07
CA THR A 269 33.79 -10.93 -1.04
C THR A 269 33.32 -10.58 0.38
N ASP A 270 34.11 -10.97 1.38
CA ASP A 270 33.93 -10.66 2.77
C ASP A 270 34.70 -9.36 3.04
N PHE A 271 34.03 -8.40 3.67
CA PHE A 271 34.62 -7.15 4.14
C PHE A 271 35.86 -7.34 5.03
N ARG A 272 36.08 -8.58 5.51
CA ARG A 272 37.24 -9.00 6.30
C ARG A 272 38.50 -9.23 5.46
N GLY A 273 38.37 -9.59 4.19
CA GLY A 273 39.52 -9.87 3.31
C GLY A 273 40.35 -8.62 3.01
N ASN A 274 39.70 -7.46 2.94
CA ASN A 274 40.35 -6.18 2.70
C ASN A 274 40.88 -5.50 3.99
N LEU A 275 40.74 -6.14 5.15
CA LEU A 275 41.27 -5.66 6.42
C LEU A 275 42.59 -6.39 6.71
N LYS A 276 43.65 -5.64 7.00
CA LYS A 276 44.90 -6.20 7.55
C LYS A 276 44.58 -6.79 8.93
N SER A 277 44.35 -8.11 8.99
CA SER A 277 44.17 -8.82 10.26
C SER A 277 45.48 -8.80 11.05
N THR A 278 45.47 -8.30 12.28
CA THR A 278 46.64 -8.30 13.17
C THR A 278 46.96 -9.68 13.76
N GLY A 279 46.43 -10.76 13.17
CA GLY A 279 46.70 -12.15 13.58
C GLY A 279 46.16 -12.56 14.95
N GLN A 280 45.65 -11.64 15.76
CA GLN A 280 45.17 -11.93 17.12
C GLN A 280 43.65 -11.97 17.17
N ASN A 281 43.11 -13.18 17.10
CA ASN A 281 41.69 -13.42 17.31
C ASN A 281 41.45 -13.56 18.82
N LYS A 282 41.19 -12.46 19.54
CA LYS A 282 40.95 -12.42 21.01
C LYS A 282 39.75 -13.26 21.51
N TYR A 283 39.07 -13.98 20.62
CA TYR A 283 37.91 -14.84 20.91
C TYR A 283 38.02 -16.23 20.28
N ALA A 284 39.18 -16.59 19.68
CA ALA A 284 39.44 -17.97 19.32
C ALA A 284 39.84 -18.71 20.60
N LEU A 285 39.06 -19.71 20.95
CA LEU A 285 39.33 -20.61 22.06
C LEU A 285 40.72 -21.23 21.84
N GLU A 286 41.54 -21.12 22.87
CA GLU A 286 42.95 -21.52 22.96
C GLU A 286 43.05 -23.06 22.81
N GLU A 287 43.14 -23.55 21.57
CA GLU A 287 43.39 -24.98 21.28
C GLU A 287 44.10 -25.13 19.91
N ASP A 288 45.22 -24.43 19.74
CA ASP A 288 46.24 -24.83 18.77
C ASP A 288 47.58 -24.21 19.22
N GLU A 289 48.36 -25.04 19.91
CA GLU A 289 49.74 -24.77 20.32
C GLU A 289 50.60 -24.62 19.05
N PRO A 290 51.16 -23.43 18.74
CA PRO A 290 51.96 -23.28 17.53
C PRO A 290 53.34 -23.90 17.74
N ALA A 291 53.49 -25.13 17.24
CA ALA A 291 54.78 -25.78 17.08
C ALA A 291 55.80 -24.86 16.40
N GLU A 292 56.82 -24.53 17.18
CA GLU A 292 58.21 -24.20 16.82
C GLU A 292 58.48 -23.69 15.40
N LYS A 293 58.64 -22.36 15.28
CA LYS A 293 59.51 -21.76 14.26
C LYS A 293 60.69 -21.11 14.94
N ASN A 294 61.71 -21.90 15.24
CA ASN A 294 63.04 -21.35 15.49
C ASN A 294 63.50 -20.64 14.19
N PRO A 295 63.84 -19.33 14.22
CA PRO A 295 64.21 -18.61 13.00
C PRO A 295 65.55 -19.08 12.43
N HIS A 296 65.62 -19.10 11.09
CA HIS A 296 66.67 -19.64 10.20
C HIS A 296 68.14 -19.28 10.54
N TRP A 297 68.41 -18.20 11.29
CA TRP A 297 69.79 -17.79 11.62
C TRP A 297 70.52 -18.76 12.56
N ARG A 298 69.82 -19.73 13.17
CA ARG A 298 70.39 -20.72 14.08
C ARG A 298 71.12 -21.88 13.37
N ASP A 299 70.88 -22.07 12.07
CA ASP A 299 71.50 -23.15 11.28
C ASP A 299 72.84 -22.74 10.64
N GLU A 300 73.09 -21.43 10.47
CA GLU A 300 74.31 -20.90 9.82
C GLU A 300 75.54 -20.81 10.75
N LEU A 301 75.41 -21.23 12.01
CA LEU A 301 76.48 -21.18 13.01
C LEU A 301 77.16 -22.54 13.28
N LYS A 302 76.91 -23.58 12.48
CA LYS A 302 77.64 -24.85 12.61
C LYS A 302 79.02 -24.76 11.91
N PRO A 303 80.16 -24.92 12.62
CA PRO A 303 81.49 -24.87 12.02
C PRO A 303 81.74 -26.08 11.11
N VAL A 304 82.32 -25.83 9.93
CA VAL A 304 82.79 -26.88 9.01
C VAL A 304 84.04 -27.54 9.59
N GLU A 305 83.92 -28.80 9.99
CA GLU A 305 85.06 -29.66 10.33
C GLU A 305 85.91 -29.92 9.07
N ARG A 306 87.20 -29.61 9.17
CA ARG A 306 88.25 -29.91 8.20
C ARG A 306 88.82 -31.28 8.56
N GLU A 307 88.65 -32.28 7.70
CA GLU A 307 89.48 -33.49 7.69
C GLU A 307 89.79 -33.95 6.26
N GLU A 308 90.94 -34.62 6.18
CA GLU A 308 91.86 -34.78 5.06
C GLU A 308 91.45 -35.85 4.01
N GLY A 309 92.12 -35.80 2.87
CA GLY A 309 92.19 -36.95 1.96
C GLY A 309 92.85 -36.66 0.62
N ALA A 310 94.18 -36.78 0.54
CA ALA A 310 94.89 -37.03 -0.72
C ALA A 310 95.03 -38.54 -0.94
N PRO A 311 94.99 -39.02 -2.19
CA PRO A 311 96.11 -39.84 -2.65
C PRO A 311 96.54 -39.54 -4.09
N ALA A 312 97.86 -39.66 -4.29
CA ALA A 312 98.55 -39.62 -5.58
C ALA A 312 98.57 -40.99 -6.26
N ASP A 313 98.63 -41.02 -7.60
CA ASP A 313 99.68 -41.75 -8.33
C ASP A 313 99.56 -41.56 -9.85
N SER A 314 100.59 -40.96 -10.47
CA SER A 314 101.46 -41.65 -11.45
C SER A 314 102.48 -40.67 -12.06
N GLU A 315 103.77 -40.86 -11.77
CA GLU A 315 104.89 -40.38 -12.61
C GLU A 315 105.85 -41.56 -12.90
N THR A 316 105.88 -41.94 -14.19
CA THR A 316 107.01 -42.36 -15.03
C THR A 316 108.20 -43.17 -14.48
N ALA A 317 108.26 -44.41 -14.97
CA ALA A 317 109.39 -45.13 -15.59
C ALA A 317 110.85 -44.57 -15.54
N ALA A 318 111.72 -45.45 -15.01
CA ALA A 318 112.94 -46.02 -15.61
C ALA A 318 114.30 -45.26 -15.64
N GLU A 319 115.27 -45.94 -15.00
CA GLU A 319 116.65 -46.24 -15.48
C GLU A 319 117.81 -45.30 -15.07
N SER A 320 118.58 -45.75 -14.05
CA SER A 320 120.02 -46.11 -14.15
C SER A 320 120.50 -46.79 -12.86
#